data_AF-A0A7J8Q9G9-F1
#
_entry.id   AF-A0A7J8Q9G9-F1
#
_cell.length_a   1.000
_cell.length_b   1.000
_cell.length_c   1.000
_cell.angle_alpha   90.00
_cell.angle_beta   90.00
_cell.angle_gamma   90.00
#
_symmetry.space_group_name_H-M   'P 1'
#
loop_
_entity.id
_entity.type
_entity.pdbx_description
1 polymer ?
#
loop_
_entity_poly.entity_id
_entity_poly.type
_entity_poly.pdbx_seq_one_letter_code
_entity_poly.pdbx_strand_id
1 'polypeptide(L)'
;MGFSRKEYEFLSEIGLSAGNLGCFVNGTWKGSGPVVSTLNPAHNQKIAEVSEASIQDYEEGMQACSEAAKIWMQVPAPKRGDIVRQIGDALRSKLQQLGRLVSLEMGKILPEGIGEVQEIIDMCDFAVGLSRQLNGSVIPSE
;
A
#
# COMPACT_ATOMS: atom_id res chain seq x y z
N MET A 1 -16.72 -11.78 17.46
CA MET A 1 -16.05 -12.38 16.28
C MET A 1 -16.48 -11.64 15.03
N GLY A 2 -15.71 -10.66 14.56
CA GLY A 2 -16.03 -9.82 13.39
C GLY A 2 -15.60 -10.46 12.07
N PHE A 3 -14.37 -10.98 12.04
CA PHE A 3 -13.74 -11.62 10.88
C PHE A 3 -14.40 -12.94 10.39
N SER A 4 -15.35 -13.50 11.15
CA SER A 4 -16.02 -14.78 10.84
C SER A 4 -17.23 -14.63 9.92
N ARG A 5 -17.58 -13.40 9.51
CA ARG A 5 -18.74 -13.19 8.64
C ARG A 5 -18.41 -13.55 7.21
N LYS A 6 -19.35 -14.23 6.54
CA LYS A 6 -19.25 -14.59 5.12
C LYS A 6 -18.95 -13.38 4.23
N GLU A 7 -19.48 -12.21 4.59
CA GLU A 7 -19.23 -10.95 3.89
C GLU A 7 -17.76 -10.49 3.93
N TYR A 8 -16.95 -10.98 4.87
CA TYR A 8 -15.54 -10.60 5.04
C TYR A 8 -14.56 -11.65 4.50
N GLU A 9 -15.03 -12.74 3.88
CA GLU A 9 -14.17 -13.80 3.32
C GLU A 9 -13.13 -13.25 2.31
N PHE A 10 -13.50 -12.21 1.55
CA PHE A 10 -12.62 -11.56 0.58
C PHE A 10 -11.36 -10.92 1.21
N LEU A 11 -11.35 -10.64 2.51
CA LEU A 11 -10.18 -10.09 3.21
C LEU A 11 -9.00 -11.07 3.17
N SER A 12 -9.28 -12.37 3.18
CA SER A 12 -8.25 -13.40 3.04
C SER A 12 -7.61 -13.41 1.64
N GLU A 13 -8.35 -13.03 0.59
CA GLU A 13 -7.85 -12.95 -0.79
C GLU A 13 -6.83 -11.83 -1.00
N ILE A 14 -6.80 -10.85 -0.09
CA ILE A 14 -5.83 -9.74 -0.04
C ILE A 14 -4.83 -9.90 1.11
N GLY A 15 -4.76 -11.09 1.72
CA GLY A 15 -3.74 -11.46 2.70
C GLY A 15 -4.01 -10.95 4.12
N LEU A 16 -5.22 -10.49 4.42
CA LEU A 16 -5.60 -10.08 5.77
C LEU A 16 -6.14 -11.25 6.58
N SER A 17 -5.94 -11.19 7.89
CA SER A 17 -6.49 -12.12 8.86
C SER A 17 -7.16 -11.39 10.03
N ALA A 18 -7.66 -12.13 11.03
CA ALA A 18 -8.31 -11.53 12.20
C ALA A 18 -7.38 -10.61 13.01
N GLY A 19 -6.07 -10.89 13.00
CA GLY A 19 -5.03 -10.07 13.62
C GLY A 19 -3.84 -9.91 12.67
N ASN A 20 -3.43 -8.68 12.42
CA ASN A 20 -2.44 -8.35 11.41
C ASN A 20 -1.24 -7.62 12.03
N LEU A 21 -0.06 -7.88 11.51
CA LEU A 21 1.14 -7.12 11.84
C LEU A 21 1.10 -5.80 11.07
N GLY A 22 1.20 -4.67 11.77
CA GLY A 22 0.93 -3.33 11.23
C GLY A 22 2.11 -2.62 10.59
N CYS A 23 3.31 -3.21 10.58
CA CYS A 23 4.47 -2.62 9.89
C CYS A 23 5.22 -3.65 9.04
N PHE A 24 5.75 -3.19 7.91
CA PHE A 24 6.57 -4.00 6.99
C PHE A 24 7.98 -3.43 6.93
N VAL A 25 8.90 -4.07 7.65
CA VAL A 25 10.28 -3.61 7.89
C VAL A 25 11.26 -4.59 7.26
N ASN A 26 12.11 -4.08 6.38
CA ASN A 26 13.18 -4.84 5.73
C ASN A 26 12.69 -6.17 5.10
N GLY A 27 11.54 -6.14 4.42
CA GLY A 27 10.96 -7.31 3.76
C GLY A 27 10.19 -8.26 4.68
N THR A 28 10.00 -7.91 5.95
CA THR A 28 9.30 -8.76 6.93
C THR A 28 8.18 -8.00 7.64
N TRP A 29 7.07 -8.70 7.91
CA TRP A 29 5.98 -8.15 8.71
C TRP A 29 6.37 -8.15 10.20
N LYS A 30 6.12 -7.03 10.88
CA LYS A 30 6.37 -6.76 12.30
C LYS A 30 5.22 -5.97 12.92
N GLY A 31 5.25 -5.80 14.24
CA GLY A 31 4.23 -5.08 14.98
C GLY A 31 4.33 -5.42 16.47
N SER A 32 5.15 -4.67 17.19
CA SER A 32 5.39 -4.85 18.63
C SER A 32 4.79 -3.73 19.49
N GLY A 33 4.03 -2.82 18.87
CA GLY A 33 3.30 -1.75 19.52
C GLY A 33 1.93 -2.16 20.05
N PRO A 34 1.07 -1.18 20.40
CA PRO A 34 -0.29 -1.44 20.85
C PRO A 34 -1.14 -2.08 19.75
N VAL A 35 -2.16 -2.83 20.15
CA VAL A 35 -3.13 -3.44 19.22
C VAL A 35 -4.33 -2.53 19.08
N VAL A 36 -4.65 -2.15 17.83
CA VAL A 36 -5.84 -1.37 17.49
C VAL A 36 -6.89 -2.25 16.82
N SER A 37 -8.16 -2.03 17.13
CA SER A 37 -9.29 -2.67 16.44
C SER A 37 -9.87 -1.74 15.40
N THR A 38 -10.02 -2.21 14.16
CA THR A 38 -10.67 -1.46 13.09
C THR A 38 -12.17 -1.76 13.09
N LEU A 39 -12.99 -0.74 12.86
CA LEU A 39 -14.45 -0.84 12.93
C LEU A 39 -15.06 -0.43 11.59
N ASN A 40 -16.12 -1.13 11.18
CA ASN A 40 -16.91 -0.69 10.03
C ASN A 40 -17.87 0.44 10.48
N PRO A 41 -17.78 1.65 9.89
CA PRO A 41 -18.58 2.80 10.30
C PRO A 41 -20.08 2.67 10.00
N ALA A 42 -20.49 1.76 9.11
CA ALA A 42 -21.90 1.56 8.78
C ALA A 42 -22.70 0.94 9.95
N HIS A 43 -22.03 0.21 10.86
CA HIS A 43 -22.68 -0.50 11.97
C HIS A 43 -21.83 -0.61 13.25
N ASN A 44 -20.66 0.03 13.30
CA ASN A 44 -19.72 0.05 14.43
C ASN A 44 -19.27 -1.32 14.94
N GLN A 45 -19.13 -2.29 14.04
CA GLN A 45 -18.67 -3.64 14.42
C GLN A 45 -17.25 -3.84 13.96
N LYS A 46 -16.47 -4.56 14.77
CA LYS A 46 -15.07 -4.85 14.50
C LYS A 46 -14.89 -5.62 13.19
N ILE A 47 -13.94 -5.18 12.38
CA ILE A 47 -13.48 -5.86 11.17
C ILE A 47 -12.33 -6.80 11.56
N ALA A 48 -11.17 -6.24 11.92
CA ALA A 48 -9.95 -6.95 12.31
C ALA A 48 -9.18 -6.19 13.39
N GLU A 49 -8.04 -6.75 13.81
CA GLU A 49 -7.06 -6.12 14.68
C GLU A 49 -5.73 -5.92 13.94
N VAL A 50 -5.00 -4.88 14.33
CA VAL A 50 -3.66 -4.56 13.82
C VAL A 50 -2.74 -4.29 15.00
N SER A 51 -1.61 -5.00 15.08
CA SER A 51 -0.51 -4.70 16.00
C SER A 51 0.34 -3.59 15.40
N GLU A 52 0.27 -2.38 15.96
CA GLU A 52 0.97 -1.21 15.43
C GLU A 52 2.50 -1.33 15.62
N ALA A 53 3.23 -0.44 14.97
CA ALA A 53 4.69 -0.33 15.15
C ALA A 53 5.02 0.22 16.54
N SER A 54 6.03 -0.35 17.20
CA SER A 54 6.70 0.31 18.31
C SER A 54 7.74 1.32 17.79
N ILE A 55 8.29 2.15 18.69
CA ILE A 55 9.42 3.03 18.37
C ILE A 55 10.63 2.21 17.86
N GLN A 56 10.83 1.01 18.42
CA GLN A 56 11.92 0.13 17.98
C GLN A 56 11.71 -0.38 16.56
N ASP A 57 10.48 -0.78 16.20
CA ASP A 57 10.14 -1.20 14.83
C ASP A 57 10.37 -0.06 13.83
N TYR A 58 10.03 1.17 14.23
CA TYR A 58 10.25 2.39 13.44
C TYR A 58 11.75 2.66 13.20
N GLU A 59 12.58 2.64 14.25
CA GLU A 59 14.02 2.91 14.13
C GLU A 59 14.71 1.88 13.23
N GLU A 60 14.37 0.60 13.37
CA GLU A 60 14.88 -0.46 12.49
C GLU A 60 14.43 -0.26 11.04
N GLY A 61 13.15 0.08 10.84
CA GLY A 61 12.59 0.40 9.52
C GLY A 61 13.29 1.57 8.84
N MET A 62 13.57 2.63 9.60
CA MET A 62 14.23 3.82 9.08
C MET A 62 15.68 3.54 8.66
N GLN A 63 16.42 2.77 9.47
CA GLN A 63 17.77 2.34 9.13
C GLN A 63 17.79 1.48 7.86
N ALA A 64 16.91 0.47 7.77
CA ALA A 64 16.82 -0.39 6.60
C ALA A 64 16.41 0.39 5.33
N CYS A 65 15.47 1.33 5.45
CA CYS A 65 15.05 2.20 4.34
C CYS A 65 16.22 3.05 3.81
N SER A 66 17.01 3.64 4.71
CA SER A 66 18.20 4.43 4.36
C SER A 66 19.25 3.60 3.60
N GLU A 67 19.50 2.36 4.03
CA GLU A 67 20.41 1.45 3.32
C GLU A 67 19.86 1.03 1.96
N ALA A 68 18.55 0.74 1.86
CA ALA A 68 17.90 0.39 0.60
C ALA A 68 17.92 1.55 -0.40
N ALA A 69 17.83 2.80 0.06
CA ALA A 69 17.90 3.98 -0.79
C ALA A 69 19.21 4.07 -1.58
N LYS A 70 20.35 3.70 -0.96
CA LYS A 70 21.66 3.69 -1.63
C LYS A 70 21.67 2.76 -2.84
N ILE A 71 20.98 1.63 -2.75
CA ILE A 71 20.85 0.66 -3.86
C ILE A 71 19.84 1.18 -4.88
N TRP A 72 18.67 1.64 -4.43
CA TRP A 72 17.57 2.07 -5.30
C TRP A 72 17.92 3.26 -6.18
N MET A 73 18.71 4.21 -5.65
CA MET A 73 19.19 5.37 -6.41
C MET A 73 20.08 5.00 -7.60
N GLN A 74 20.81 3.88 -7.52
CA GLN A 74 21.65 3.38 -8.62
C GLN A 74 20.83 2.72 -9.74
N VAL A 75 19.56 2.38 -9.49
CA VAL A 75 18.68 1.77 -10.49
C VAL A 75 18.26 2.86 -11.49
N PRO A 76 18.48 2.70 -12.81
CA PRO A 76 18.08 3.68 -13.82
C PRO A 76 16.58 4.01 -13.76
N ALA A 77 16.22 5.28 -13.96
CA ALA A 77 14.83 5.73 -13.85
C ALA A 77 13.82 4.90 -14.69
N PRO A 78 14.10 4.53 -15.96
CA PRO A 78 13.18 3.68 -16.72
C PRO A 78 12.99 2.28 -16.13
N LYS A 79 14.00 1.71 -15.46
CA LYS A 79 13.88 0.41 -14.76
C LYS A 79 13.06 0.55 -13.48
N ARG A 80 13.20 1.67 -12.75
CA ARG A 80 12.31 1.99 -11.62
C ARG A 80 10.86 2.13 -12.08
N GLY A 81 10.65 2.78 -13.24
CA GLY A 81 9.35 2.87 -13.89
C GLY A 81 8.72 1.51 -14.17
N ASP A 82 9.49 0.52 -14.63
CA ASP A 82 8.95 -0.84 -14.84
C ASP A 82 8.50 -1.52 -13.53
N ILE A 83 9.19 -1.27 -12.40
CA ILE A 83 8.71 -1.74 -11.09
C ILE A 83 7.37 -1.06 -10.73
N VAL A 84 7.23 0.24 -10.98
CA VAL A 84 5.96 0.96 -10.77
C VAL A 84 4.84 0.42 -11.66
N ARG A 85 5.14 0.07 -12.92
CA ARG A 85 4.20 -0.59 -13.82
C ARG A 85 3.68 -1.91 -13.23
N GLN A 86 4.57 -2.73 -12.69
CA GLN A 86 4.22 -4.00 -12.05
C GLN A 86 3.38 -3.79 -10.77
N ILE A 87 3.60 -2.71 -10.02
CA ILE A 87 2.74 -2.32 -8.90
C ILE A 87 1.32 -1.99 -9.40
N GLY A 88 1.19 -1.22 -10.48
CA GLY A 88 -0.09 -0.95 -11.12
C GLY A 88 -0.82 -2.22 -11.55
N ASP A 89 -0.12 -3.17 -12.16
CA ASP A 89 -0.68 -4.47 -12.56
C ASP A 89 -1.14 -5.31 -11.35
N ALA A 90 -0.36 -5.30 -10.27
CA ALA A 90 -0.70 -5.98 -9.03
C ALA A 90 -1.98 -5.39 -8.40
N LEU A 91 -2.08 -4.06 -8.34
CA LEU A 91 -3.28 -3.35 -7.86
C LEU A 91 -4.49 -3.66 -8.75
N ARG A 92 -4.32 -3.64 -10.07
CA ARG A 92 -5.36 -3.97 -11.05
C ARG A 92 -5.91 -5.38 -10.85
N SER A 93 -5.06 -6.35 -10.52
CA SER A 93 -5.46 -7.73 -10.21
C SER A 93 -6.32 -7.87 -8.94
N LYS A 94 -6.30 -6.86 -8.05
CA LYS A 94 -7.02 -6.82 -6.76
C LYS A 94 -7.98 -5.63 -6.64
N LEU A 95 -8.28 -4.97 -7.75
CA LEU A 95 -9.06 -3.72 -7.79
C LEU A 95 -10.37 -3.81 -7.01
N GLN A 96 -11.14 -4.87 -7.24
CA GLN A 96 -12.44 -5.06 -6.62
C GLN A 96 -12.34 -5.32 -5.12
N GLN A 97 -11.38 -6.15 -4.70
CA GLN A 97 -11.18 -6.48 -3.29
C GLN A 97 -10.67 -5.26 -2.50
N LEU A 98 -9.72 -4.51 -3.05
CA LEU A 98 -9.19 -3.29 -2.42
C LEU A 98 -10.25 -2.19 -2.33
N GLY A 99 -11.01 -1.95 -3.41
CA GLY A 99 -12.11 -0.98 -3.38
C GLY A 99 -13.20 -1.35 -2.37
N ARG A 100 -13.49 -2.65 -2.22
CA ARG A 100 -14.40 -3.14 -1.18
C ARG A 100 -13.85 -2.94 0.22
N LEU A 101 -12.55 -3.14 0.44
CA LEU A 101 -11.90 -2.86 1.74
C LEU A 101 -12.01 -1.38 2.09
N VAL A 102 -11.71 -0.48 1.14
CA VAL A 102 -11.82 0.97 1.36
C VAL A 102 -13.26 1.35 1.75
N SER A 103 -14.26 0.83 1.03
CA SER A 103 -15.67 1.05 1.38
C SER A 103 -16.02 0.49 2.76
N LEU A 104 -15.52 -0.70 3.09
CA LEU A 104 -15.79 -1.39 4.35
C LEU A 104 -15.22 -0.66 5.58
N GLU A 105 -13.99 -0.17 5.50
CA GLU A 105 -13.27 0.43 6.63
C GLU A 105 -13.49 1.94 6.73
N MET A 106 -13.47 2.67 5.61
CA MET A 106 -13.65 4.13 5.60
C MET A 106 -15.10 4.58 5.45
N GLY A 107 -15.98 3.72 4.91
CA GLY A 107 -17.42 3.99 4.83
C GLY A 107 -17.89 4.75 3.59
N LYS A 108 -17.03 5.00 2.60
CA LYS A 108 -17.44 5.56 1.30
C LYS A 108 -18.21 4.54 0.47
N ILE A 109 -18.98 5.00 -0.51
CA ILE A 109 -19.70 4.10 -1.41
C ILE A 109 -18.74 3.28 -2.26
N LEU A 110 -19.11 2.04 -2.60
CA LEU A 110 -18.24 1.11 -3.33
C LEU A 110 -17.65 1.69 -4.64
N PRO A 111 -18.40 2.44 -5.49
CA PRO A 111 -17.82 3.07 -6.67
C PRO A 111 -16.67 4.03 -6.36
N GLU A 112 -16.74 4.78 -5.26
CA GLU A 112 -15.64 5.67 -4.84
C GLU A 112 -14.43 4.89 -4.34
N GLY A 113 -14.63 3.80 -3.58
CA GLY A 113 -13.53 2.94 -3.15
C GLY A 113 -12.80 2.27 -4.32
N ILE A 114 -13.55 1.82 -5.34
CA ILE A 114 -12.96 1.30 -6.59
C ILE A 114 -12.26 2.43 -7.36
N GLY A 115 -12.88 3.61 -7.44
CA GLY A 115 -12.31 4.78 -8.09
C GLY A 115 -10.97 5.21 -7.49
N GLU A 116 -10.85 5.22 -6.15
CA GLU A 116 -9.60 5.55 -5.47
C GLU A 116 -8.46 4.58 -5.82
N VAL A 117 -8.73 3.28 -5.88
CA VAL A 117 -7.72 2.29 -6.31
C VAL A 117 -7.38 2.47 -7.79
N GLN A 118 -8.37 2.82 -8.62
CA GLN A 118 -8.15 3.11 -10.04
C GLN A 118 -7.27 4.36 -10.23
N GLU A 119 -7.45 5.41 -9.44
CA GLU A 119 -6.58 6.59 -9.48
C GLU A 119 -5.11 6.24 -9.20
N ILE A 120 -4.85 5.32 -8.26
CA ILE A 120 -3.49 4.83 -7.97
C ILE A 120 -2.93 4.05 -9.17
N ILE A 121 -3.74 3.21 -9.81
CA ILE A 121 -3.36 2.46 -11.01
C ILE A 121 -3.01 3.42 -12.16
N ASP A 122 -3.85 4.42 -12.41
CA ASP A 122 -3.64 5.40 -13.47
C ASP A 122 -2.39 6.25 -13.19
N MET A 123 -2.12 6.57 -11.92
CA MET A 123 -0.89 7.24 -11.50
C MET A 123 0.36 6.38 -11.74
N CYS A 124 0.27 5.05 -11.55
CA CYS A 124 1.36 4.14 -11.90
C CYS A 124 1.67 4.20 -13.40
N ASP A 125 0.63 4.12 -14.25
CA ASP A 125 0.79 4.16 -15.70
C ASP A 125 1.36 5.51 -16.18
N PHE A 126 0.92 6.62 -15.57
CA PHE A 126 1.50 7.94 -15.80
C PHE A 126 2.99 8.00 -15.39
N ALA A 127 3.33 7.49 -14.20
CA ALA A 127 4.69 7.49 -13.68
C ALA A 127 5.67 6.66 -14.55
N VAL A 128 5.19 5.62 -15.25
CA VAL A 128 5.99 4.87 -16.23
C VAL A 128 6.45 5.79 -17.36
N GLY A 129 5.55 6.60 -17.92
CA GLY A 129 5.89 7.60 -18.93
C GLY A 129 6.88 8.63 -18.38
N LEU A 130 6.59 9.18 -17.20
CA LEU A 130 7.43 10.17 -16.54
C LEU A 130 8.85 9.66 -16.24
N SER A 131 9.01 8.36 -15.95
CA SER A 131 10.32 7.74 -15.69
C SER A 131 11.34 7.89 -16.84
N ARG A 132 10.86 8.21 -18.06
CA ARG A 132 11.66 8.45 -19.26
C ARG A 132 11.83 9.94 -19.59
N GLN A 133 11.21 10.82 -18.81
CA GLN A 133 11.13 12.26 -19.04
C GLN A 133 11.64 13.07 -17.85
N LEU A 134 12.35 12.44 -16.91
CA LEU A 134 13.05 13.12 -15.80
C LEU A 134 14.30 13.85 -16.30
N ASN A 135 14.12 14.76 -17.26
CA ASN A 135 15.20 15.43 -17.96
C ASN A 135 15.56 16.75 -17.26
N GLY A 136 16.86 17.05 -17.24
CA GLY A 136 17.35 18.40 -16.96
C GLY A 136 17.33 19.28 -18.21
N SER A 137 17.91 20.46 -18.10
CA SER A 137 18.10 21.38 -19.24
C SER A 137 19.57 21.42 -19.66
N VAL A 138 19.83 21.52 -20.96
CA VAL A 138 21.15 21.86 -21.50
C VAL A 138 21.11 23.33 -21.87
N ILE A 139 21.77 24.17 -21.06
CA ILE A 139 21.77 25.63 -21.26
C ILE A 139 22.96 25.98 -22.18
N PRO A 140 22.75 26.74 -23.26
CA PRO A 140 23.84 27.18 -24.13
C PRO A 140 24.88 28.01 -23.35
N SER A 141 26.17 27.77 -23.61
CA SER A 141 27.24 28.67 -23.17
C SER A 141 27.41 29.78 -24.21
N GLU A 142 27.58 31.02 -23.74
CA GLU A 142 28.17 32.10 -24.55
C GLU A 142 29.64 31.80 -24.87
#